data_AF-A0A0F9ABS5-F1
#
_entry.id   AF-A0A0F9ABS5-F1
#
_cell.length_a   1.000
_cell.length_b   1.000
_cell.length_c   1.000
_cell.angle_alpha   90.00
_cell.angle_beta   90.00
_cell.angle_gamma   90.00
#
_symmetry.space_group_name_H-M   'P 1'
#
loop_
_entity.id
_entity.type
_entity.pdbx_description
1 polymer ?
#
loop_
_entity_poly.entity_id
_entity_poly.type
_entity_poly.pdbx_seq_one_letter_code
_entity_poly.pdbx_strand_id
1 'polypeptide(L)' 'MLVPVRCFTCGNLIADKFEDYQTRVKSGEDPAKVLDSLRMERYCCRRMLLTSVETIQQIIPFYEAIQRRHQEVQTELE' A
#
# COMPACT_ATOMS: atom_id res chain seq x y z
N MET A 1 -5.26 0.93 -4.55
CA MET A 1 -5.41 -0.28 -3.74
C MET A 1 -4.21 -0.43 -2.81
N LEU A 2 -4.41 -1.08 -1.67
CA LEU A 2 -3.40 -1.28 -0.63
C LEU A 2 -2.49 -2.46 -0.96
N VAL A 3 -1.35 -2.52 -0.29
CA VAL A 3 -0.37 -3.63 -0.37
C VAL A 3 -0.98 -4.92 0.17
N PRO A 4 -0.66 -6.10 -0.41
CA PRO A 4 -1.16 -7.36 0.11
C PRO A 4 -0.66 -7.62 1.54
N VAL A 5 -1.56 -8.08 2.42
CA VAL A 5 -1.24 -8.42 3.82
C VAL A 5 -0.19 -9.53 3.89
N ARG A 6 -0.32 -10.55 3.04
CA ARG A 6 0.57 -11.70 2.95
C ARG A 6 1.06 -11.90 1.53
N CYS A 7 2.24 -12.51 1.38
CA CYS A 7 2.78 -12.86 0.08
C CYS A 7 1.95 -13.98 -0.59
N PHE A 8 1.63 -13.79 -1.87
CA PHE A 8 0.82 -14.74 -2.65
C PHE A 8 1.42 -16.14 -2.80
N THR A 9 2.74 -16.29 -2.65
CA THR A 9 3.43 -17.59 -2.80
C THR A 9 3.80 -18.20 -1.47
N CYS A 10 4.49 -17.44 -0.61
CA CYS A 10 5.05 -17.96 0.64
C CYS A 10 4.08 -17.83 1.83
N GLY A 11 3.04 -17.01 1.72
CA GLY A 11 2.12 -16.72 2.83
C GLY A 11 2.73 -15.88 3.97
N ASN A 12 4.01 -15.48 3.85
CA ASN A 12 4.68 -14.66 4.86
C ASN A 12 4.02 -13.28 4.98
N LEU A 13 4.09 -12.67 6.17
CA LEU A 13 3.56 -11.33 6.43
C LEU A 13 4.40 -10.27 5.69
N ILE A 14 3.72 -9.35 5.00
CA ILE A 14 4.36 -8.31 4.16
C ILE A 14 3.92 -6.90 4.58
N ALA A 15 2.64 -6.71 4.90
CA ALA A 15 2.09 -5.38 5.15
C ALA A 15 2.71 -4.67 6.35
N ASP A 16 3.20 -5.40 7.35
CA ASP A 16 3.89 -4.86 8.53
C ASP A 16 5.19 -4.13 8.17
N LYS A 17 5.87 -4.54 7.10
CA LYS A 17 7.19 -4.01 6.70
C LYS A 17 7.13 -3.01 5.55
N PHE A 18 5.97 -2.84 4.93
CA PHE A 18 5.87 -2.06 3.70
C PHE A 18 6.13 -0.57 3.92
N GLU A 19 5.61 0.01 5.01
CA GLU A 19 5.80 1.42 5.34
C GLU A 19 7.28 1.75 5.63
N ASP A 20 7.95 0.89 6.41
CA ASP A 20 9.39 0.99 6.68
C ASP A 20 10.22 0.89 5.39
N TYR A 21 9.89 -0.07 4.52
CA TYR A 21 10.53 -0.23 3.21
C TYR A 21 10.36 1.04 2.36
N GLN A 22 9.14 1.54 2.25
CA GLN A 22 8.82 2.71 1.44
C GLN A 22 9.54 3.97 1.95
N THR A 23 9.61 4.15 3.27
CA THR A 23 10.28 5.29 3.90
C THR A 23 11.78 5.28 3.64
N ARG A 24 12.44 4.12 3.79
CA ARG A 24 13.89 3.98 3.56
C ARG A 24 14.28 4.09 2.08
N VAL A 25 13.44 3.57 1.19
CA VAL A 25 13.68 3.75 -0.26
C VAL A 25 13.49 5.22 -0.65
N LYS A 26 12.50 5.92 -0.07
CA LYS A 26 12.30 7.36 -0.29
C LYS A 26 13.43 8.22 0.29
N SER A 27 14.11 7.78 1.35
CA SER A 27 15.31 8.47 1.87
C SER A 27 16.57 8.23 1.04
N GLY A 28 16.49 7.43 -0.03
CA GLY A 28 17.59 7.18 -0.97
C GLY A 28 18.46 5.98 -0.61
N GLU A 29 18.03 5.12 0.32
CA GLU A 29 18.72 3.85 0.56
C GLU A 29 18.51 2.87 -0.60
N ASP A 30 19.52 2.04 -0.86
CA ASP A 30 19.46 1.01 -1.88
C ASP A 30 18.40 -0.06 -1.53
N PRO A 31 17.40 -0.33 -2.39
CA PRO A 31 16.31 -1.27 -2.10
C PRO A 31 16.80 -2.67 -1.72
N ALA A 32 17.91 -3.15 -2.27
CA ALA A 32 18.44 -4.47 -1.95
C ALA A 32 18.87 -4.55 -0.47
N LYS A 33 19.64 -3.55 0.00
CA LYS A 33 20.07 -3.46 1.41
C LYS A 33 18.88 -3.33 2.37
N VAL A 34 17.86 -2.56 1.98
CA VAL A 34 16.65 -2.41 2.79
C VAL A 34 15.93 -3.76 2.93
N LEU A 35 15.74 -4.50 1.83
CA LEU A 35 15.12 -5.82 1.84
C LEU A 35 15.90 -6.84 2.68
N ASP A 36 17.23 -6.78 2.63
CA ASP A 36 18.10 -7.61 3.45
C ASP A 36 17.96 -7.26 4.94
N SER A 37 17.90 -5.96 5.28
CA SER A 37 17.68 -5.51 6.67
C SER A 37 16.33 -5.94 7.24
N LEU A 38 15.30 -6.04 6.39
CA LEU A 38 13.94 -6.48 6.73
C LEU A 38 13.80 -8.02 6.79
N ARG A 39 14.91 -8.76 6.64
CA ARG A 39 14.99 -10.23 6.65
C ARG A 39 14.09 -10.88 5.60
N MET A 40 14.00 -10.26 4.42
CA MET A 40 13.23 -10.80 3.31
C MET A 40 14.10 -11.73 2.47
N GLU A 41 14.28 -12.98 2.89
CA GLU A 41 15.22 -13.91 2.22
C GLU A 41 14.69 -14.42 0.87
N ARG A 42 13.40 -14.78 0.79
CA ARG A 42 12.82 -15.40 -0.40
C ARG A 42 12.45 -14.36 -1.46
N TYR A 43 12.82 -14.63 -2.71
CA TYR A 43 12.52 -13.78 -3.87
C TYR A 43 11.01 -13.50 -4.03
N CYS A 44 10.16 -14.49 -3.73
CA CYS A 44 8.72 -14.36 -3.87
C CYS A 44 8.13 -13.31 -2.92
N CYS A 45 8.65 -13.25 -1.69
CA CYS A 45 8.24 -12.28 -0.70
C CYS A 45 8.90 -10.89 -1.02
N ARG A 46 10.13 -10.84 -1.57
CA ARG A 46 10.76 -9.58 -2.06
C ARG A 46 9.98 -8.92 -3.21
N ARG A 47 9.53 -9.71 -4.18
CA ARG A 47 8.74 -9.22 -5.32
C ARG A 47 7.52 -8.42 -4.86
N MET A 48 6.86 -8.86 -3.78
CA MET A 48 5.67 -8.19 -3.27
C MET A 48 5.94 -6.74 -2.83
N LEU A 49 7.09 -6.47 -2.22
CA LEU A 49 7.48 -5.13 -1.77
C LEU A 49 8.02 -4.28 -2.93
N LEU A 50 8.74 -4.89 -3.87
CA LEU A 50 9.34 -4.19 -5.01
C LEU A 50 8.30 -3.67 -6.01
N THR A 51 7.23 -4.45 -6.26
CA THR A 51 6.23 -4.12 -7.29
C THR A 51 4.93 -3.56 -6.73
N SER A 52 4.81 -3.41 -5.41
CA SER A 52 3.59 -2.85 -4.81
C SER A 52 3.48 -1.35 -5.06
N VAL A 53 2.33 -0.93 -5.58
CA VAL A 53 1.99 0.47 -5.82
C VAL A 53 0.67 0.77 -5.10
N GLU A 54 0.69 1.79 -4.24
CA GLU A 54 -0.48 2.22 -3.48
C GLU A 54 -1.34 3.19 -4.30
N THR A 55 -2.23 2.66 -5.13
CA THR A 55 -3.14 3.52 -5.92
C THR A 55 -4.35 4.03 -5.11
N ILE A 56 -4.43 3.72 -3.82
CA ILE A 56 -5.60 4.06 -2.99
C ILE A 56 -5.74 5.58 -2.81
N GLN A 57 -4.62 6.28 -2.68
CA GLN A 57 -4.57 7.73 -2.49
C GLN A 57 -5.19 8.50 -3.68
N GLN A 58 -5.13 7.92 -4.89
CA GLN A 58 -5.74 8.51 -6.08
C GLN A 58 -7.26 8.30 -6.14
N ILE A 59 -7.77 7.25 -5.48
CA ILE A 59 -9.16 6.81 -5.58
C ILE A 59 -10.04 7.43 -4.48
N ILE A 60 -9.48 7.64 -3.28
CA ILE A 60 -10.21 8.22 -2.12
C ILE A 60 -10.97 9.51 -2.47
N PRO A 61 -10.38 10.52 -3.15
CA PRO A 61 -11.07 11.79 -3.42
C PRO A 61 -12.36 11.63 -4.24
N PHE A 62 -12.42 10.63 -5.12
CA PHE A 62 -13.61 10.36 -5.93
C PHE A 62 -14.76 9.85 -5.05
N TYR A 63 -14.48 8.92 -4.13
CA TYR A 63 -15.48 8.40 -3.21
C TYR A 63 -15.95 9.48 -2.22
N GLU A 64 -15.04 10.32 -1.73
CA GLU A 64 -15.41 11.46 -0.87
C GLU A 64 -16.33 12.45 -1.59
N ALA A 65 -16.05 12.78 -2.86
CA ALA A 65 -16.89 13.67 -3.66
C ALA A 65 -18.29 13.08 -3.91
N ILE A 66 -18.37 11.78 -4.22
CA ILE A 66 -19.65 11.07 -4.39
C ILE A 66 -20.45 11.08 -3.08
N GLN A 67 -19.79 10.80 -1.95
CA GLN A 67 -20.44 10.77 -0.64
C GLN A 67 -20.98 12.14 -0.23
N ARG A 68 -20.23 13.22 -0.48
CA ARG A 68 -20.70 14.60 -0.24
C ARG A 68 -21.95 14.93 -1.05
N ARG A 69 -21.96 14.61 -2.35
CA ARG A 69 -23.15 14.82 -3.20
C ARG A 69 -24.36 14.02 -2.72
N HIS A 70 -24.15 12.78 -2.26
CA HIS A 70 -25.25 11.98 -1.71
C HIS A 70 -25.87 12.63 -0.47
N GLN A 71 -25.04 13.19 0.42
CA GLN A 71 -25.50 13.91 1.60
C GLN A 71 -26.26 15.19 1.23
N GLU A 72 -25.74 15.99 0.28
CA GLU A 72 -26.40 17.20 -0.23
C GLU A 72 -27.80 16.86 -0.79
N VAL A 73 -27.90 15.84 -1.64
CA VAL A 73 -29.19 15.41 -2.21
C VAL A 73 -30.14 14.90 -1.13
N GLN A 74 -29.66 14.16 -0.14
CA GLN A 74 -30.49 13.72 0.99
C GLN A 74 -31.04 14.92 1.78
N THR A 75 -30.23 15.93 2.04
CA THR A 75 -30.69 17.15 2.74
C THR A 75 -31.66 17.99 1.93
N GLU A 76 -31.63 17.93 0.59
CA GLU A 76 -32.60 18.61 -0.27
C GLU A 76 -33.95 17.88 -0.35
N LEU A 77 -33.95 16.58 -0.06
CA LEU A 77 -35.14 15.72 -0.11
C LEU A 77 -35.90 15.67 1.23
N GLU A 78 -35.27 16.08 2.33
CA GLU A 78 -35.88 16.26 3.66
C GLU A 78 -36.48 17.66 3.82
#